data_AF-A0A6N6PDA6-F1
#
_entry.id   AF-A0A6N6PDA6-F1
#
_cell.length_a   1.000
_cell.length_b   1.000
_cell.length_c   1.000
_cell.angle_alpha   90.00
_cell.angle_beta   90.00
_cell.angle_gamma   90.00
#
_symmetry.space_group_name_H-M   'P 1'
#
loop_
_entity.id
_entity.type
_entity.pdbx_description
1 polymer ?
#
loop_
_entity_poly.entity_id
_entity_poly.type
_entity_poly.pdbx_seq_one_letter_code
_entity_poly.pdbx_strand_id
1 'polypeptide(L)'
;MNFLNAAMLAGVAALAIPLLIHLFHKSRFKVVKWGAMHLLAAVVRTNQKRIKIEQWILLAIRCAIPAILALMMAKPVWQGAKQMLGEQPTSTAVLLDNSYSMEAGRAGITNFSIARDEAQRLVGELKPGSEAYVFLMGEGQGLLDHASRDLSAVTQALGKVGAGYGVARVP
;
A
#
# COMPACT_ATOMS: atom_id res chain seq x y z
N MET A 1 -10.71 8.85 0.99
CA MET A 1 -9.26 8.56 1.10
C MET A 1 -8.97 8.23 2.54
N ASN A 2 -8.66 6.97 2.84
CA ASN A 2 -8.35 6.56 4.21
C ASN A 2 -6.82 6.53 4.36
N PHE A 3 -6.27 7.29 5.29
CA PHE A 3 -4.83 7.29 5.59
C PHE A 3 -4.59 6.36 6.78
N LEU A 4 -3.77 5.33 6.59
CA LEU A 4 -3.43 4.36 7.65
C LEU A 4 -2.77 5.03 8.87
N ASN A 5 -2.10 6.17 8.68
CA ASN A 5 -1.50 6.97 9.73
C ASN A 5 -1.71 8.47 9.48
N ALA A 6 -2.89 8.99 9.80
CA ALA A 6 -3.19 10.42 9.67
C ALA A 6 -2.22 11.30 10.49
N ALA A 7 -1.70 10.79 11.61
CA ALA A 7 -0.72 11.49 12.44
C ALA A 7 0.60 11.80 11.70
N MET A 8 0.99 10.99 10.70
CA MET A 8 2.20 11.25 9.91
C MET A 8 2.07 12.40 8.91
N LEU A 9 0.85 12.91 8.66
CA LEU A 9 0.68 14.19 7.95
C LEU A 9 1.30 15.36 8.73
N ALA A 10 1.47 15.25 10.06
CA ALA A 10 2.24 16.24 10.81
C ALA A 10 3.70 16.33 10.33
N GLY A 11 4.24 15.29 9.68
CA GLY A 11 5.54 15.33 9.00
C GLY A 11 5.62 16.36 7.86
N VAL A 12 4.48 16.79 7.31
CA VAL A 12 4.42 17.92 6.37
C VAL A 12 4.88 19.21 7.04
N ALA A 13 4.75 19.36 8.37
CA ALA A 13 5.34 20.50 9.09
C ALA A 13 6.86 20.58 8.94
N ALA A 14 7.56 19.48 8.60
CA ALA A 14 8.98 19.50 8.29
C ALA A 14 9.30 20.30 7.01
N LEU A 15 8.34 20.54 6.11
CA LEU A 15 8.49 21.49 5.00
C LEU A 15 8.73 22.92 5.48
N ALA A 16 8.25 23.27 6.67
CA ALA A 16 8.48 24.60 7.24
C ALA A 16 9.97 24.83 7.55
N ILE A 17 10.76 23.78 7.82
CA ILE A 17 12.18 23.90 8.19
C ILE A 17 13.01 24.55 7.06
N PRO A 18 13.08 24.00 5.82
CA PRO A 18 13.83 24.63 4.73
C PRO A 18 13.26 26.00 4.32
N LEU A 19 11.93 26.19 4.43
CA LEU A 19 11.25 27.45 4.15
C LEU A 19 11.64 28.56 5.15
N LEU A 20 11.63 28.24 6.45
CA LEU A 20 12.04 29.14 7.51
C LEU A 20 13.53 29.43 7.43
N ILE A 21 14.38 28.41 7.21
CA ILE A 21 15.82 28.62 7.02
C ILE A 21 16.09 29.54 5.82
N HIS A 22 15.38 29.37 4.71
CA HIS A 22 15.52 30.25 3.54
C HIS A 22 15.10 31.69 3.86
N LEU A 23 13.99 31.88 4.60
CA LEU A 23 13.52 33.20 4.99
C LEU A 23 14.47 33.89 5.99
N PHE A 24 15.04 33.15 6.94
CA PHE A 24 16.00 33.67 7.92
C PHE A 24 17.40 33.90 7.34
N HIS A 25 17.83 33.12 6.34
CA HIS A 25 19.08 33.37 5.61
C HIS A 25 18.95 34.45 4.52
N LYS A 26 17.74 35.02 4.34
CA LYS A 26 17.53 36.18 3.46
C LYS A 26 18.07 37.44 4.13
N SER A 27 19.39 37.59 4.04
CA SER A 27 20.21 38.80 4.26
C SER A 27 21.10 38.77 5.50
N ARG A 28 22.40 38.96 5.25
CA ARG A 28 23.19 40.13 5.67
C ARG A 28 24.41 40.23 4.76
N PHE A 29 24.25 40.84 3.58
CA PHE A 29 25.40 41.17 2.75
C PHE A 29 26.26 42.18 3.50
N LYS A 30 27.45 41.77 3.97
CA LYS A 30 28.47 42.71 4.45
C LYS A 30 29.02 43.43 3.22
N VAL A 31 28.67 44.71 3.10
CA VAL A 31 29.21 45.58 2.05
C VAL A 31 30.67 45.87 2.39
N VAL A 32 31.61 45.20 1.71
CA VAL A 32 33.04 45.48 1.82
C VAL A 32 33.41 46.43 0.67
N LYS A 33 33.93 47.62 1.00
CA LYS A 33 34.41 48.58 0.00
C LYS A 33 35.77 48.10 -0.51
N TRP A 34 35.80 47.41 -1.65
CA TRP A 34 37.03 46.99 -2.31
C TRP A 34 37.09 47.52 -3.75
N GLY A 35 38.23 48.08 -4.16
CA GLY A 35 38.37 48.84 -5.43
C GLY A 35 38.05 48.04 -6.69
N ALA A 36 38.24 46.72 -6.68
CA ALA A 36 37.96 45.84 -7.82
C ALA A 36 36.47 45.42 -7.95
N MET A 37 35.57 45.88 -7.07
CA MET A 37 34.17 45.44 -7.05
C MET A 37 33.38 45.83 -8.32
N HIS A 38 33.85 46.83 -9.07
CA HIS A 38 33.23 47.26 -10.33
C HIS A 38 33.28 46.17 -11.42
N LEU A 39 34.37 45.38 -11.48
CA LEU A 39 34.51 44.23 -12.39
C LEU A 39 33.52 43.11 -12.02
N LEU A 40 33.40 42.82 -10.72
CA LEU A 40 32.50 41.79 -10.22
C LEU A 40 31.03 42.20 -10.32
N ALA A 41 30.71 43.49 -10.09
CA ALA A 41 29.35 44.02 -10.20
C ALA A 41 28.78 43.92 -11.62
N ALA A 42 29.62 44.12 -12.65
CA ALA A 42 29.24 43.95 -14.05
C ALA A 42 28.85 42.50 -14.37
N VAL A 43 29.63 41.52 -13.89
CA VAL A 43 29.36 40.08 -14.09
C VAL A 43 28.13 39.63 -13.31
N VAL A 44 27.96 40.11 -12.08
CA VAL A 44 26.81 39.80 -11.24
C VAL A 44 25.53 40.32 -11.89
N ARG A 45 25.49 41.56 -12.40
CA ARG A 45 24.32 42.15 -13.07
C ARG A 45 23.80 41.29 -14.23
N THR A 46 24.71 40.74 -15.04
CA THR A 46 24.36 39.88 -16.19
C THR A 46 23.84 38.51 -15.72
N ASN A 47 24.40 37.96 -14.65
CA ASN A 47 24.05 36.61 -14.17
C ASN A 47 22.94 36.57 -13.08
N GLN A 48 22.41 37.72 -12.64
CA GLN A 48 21.42 37.74 -11.55
C GLN A 48 20.18 36.88 -11.83
N LYS A 49 19.72 36.82 -13.10
CA LYS A 49 18.55 36.02 -13.48
C LYS A 49 18.84 34.51 -13.32
N ARG A 50 20.01 34.05 -13.76
CA ARG A 50 20.44 32.65 -13.67
C ARG A 50 20.61 32.21 -12.21
N ILE A 51 21.25 33.04 -11.40
CA ILE A 51 21.43 32.80 -9.96
C ILE A 51 20.08 32.71 -9.24
N LYS A 52 19.12 33.58 -9.57
CA LYS A 52 17.76 33.50 -9.00
C LYS A 52 17.09 32.18 -9.37
N ILE A 53 17.11 31.77 -10.65
CA ILE A 53 16.49 30.53 -11.10
C ILE A 53 17.10 29.31 -10.39
N GLU A 54 18.43 29.23 -10.31
CA GLU A 54 19.12 28.16 -9.57
C GLU A 54 18.71 28.13 -8.09
N GLN A 55 18.57 29.30 -7.44
CA GLN A 55 18.10 29.38 -6.05
C GLN A 55 16.66 28.90 -5.87
N TRP A 56 15.75 29.22 -6.80
CA TRP A 56 14.38 28.73 -6.78
C TRP A 56 14.31 27.21 -6.96
N ILE A 57 15.12 26.66 -7.87
CA ILE A 57 15.19 25.21 -8.10
C ILE A 57 15.79 24.49 -6.88
N LEU A 58 16.88 25.03 -6.30
CA LEU A 58 17.50 24.47 -5.10
C LEU A 58 16.56 24.52 -3.89
N LEU A 59 15.76 25.58 -3.77
CA LEU A 59 14.72 25.69 -2.75
C LEU A 59 13.64 24.62 -2.94
N ALA A 60 13.16 24.44 -4.18
CA ALA A 60 12.17 23.43 -4.51
C ALA A 60 12.66 22.01 -4.16
N ILE A 61 13.91 21.68 -4.51
CA ILE A 61 14.50 20.37 -4.18
C ILE A 61 14.63 20.17 -2.67
N ARG A 62 15.07 21.20 -1.92
CA ARG A 62 15.17 21.12 -0.45
C ARG A 62 13.82 20.90 0.23
N CYS A 63 12.74 21.44 -0.33
CA CYS A 63 11.38 21.21 0.15
C CYS A 63 10.84 19.85 -0.30
N ALA A 64 11.21 19.38 -1.49
CA ALA A 64 10.74 18.12 -2.04
C ALA A 64 11.23 16.90 -1.25
N ILE A 65 12.47 16.90 -0.75
CA ILE A 65 13.04 15.78 0.02
C ILE A 65 12.16 15.41 1.24
N PRO A 66 11.90 16.32 2.20
CA PRO A 66 11.06 16.01 3.35
C PRO A 66 9.59 15.75 2.96
N ALA A 67 9.08 16.41 1.91
CA ALA A 67 7.72 16.18 1.44
C ALA A 67 7.51 14.74 0.91
N ILE A 68 8.44 14.27 0.07
CA ILE A 68 8.41 12.90 -0.46
C ILE A 68 8.55 11.90 0.69
N LEU A 69 9.45 12.16 1.63
CA LEU A 69 9.69 11.27 2.76
C LEU A 69 8.45 11.19 3.67
N ALA A 70 7.82 12.32 3.99
CA ALA A 70 6.55 12.35 4.73
C ALA A 70 5.43 11.60 3.98
N LEU A 71 5.34 11.76 2.66
CA LEU A 71 4.34 11.08 1.84
C LEU A 71 4.58 9.57 1.77
N MET A 72 5.83 9.12 1.67
CA MET A 72 6.19 7.70 1.74
C MET A 72 5.86 7.11 3.11
N MET A 73 6.14 7.82 4.20
CA MET A 73 5.82 7.36 5.54
C MET A 73 4.31 7.36 5.83
N ALA A 74 3.56 8.30 5.26
CA ALA A 74 2.10 8.34 5.37
C ALA A 74 1.40 7.19 4.63
N LYS A 75 2.12 6.46 3.75
CA LYS A 75 1.63 5.32 2.95
C LYS A 75 0.19 5.55 2.44
N PRO A 76 -0.02 6.52 1.53
CA PRO A 76 -1.36 6.81 1.02
C PRO A 76 -1.93 5.56 0.35
N VAL A 77 -3.01 5.03 0.91
CA VAL A 77 -3.72 3.89 0.33
C VAL A 77 -4.62 4.43 -0.78
N TRP A 78 -4.08 4.50 -2.00
CA TRP A 78 -4.89 4.75 -3.18
C TRP A 78 -5.65 3.49 -3.55
N GLN A 79 -6.87 3.39 -3.03
CA GLN A 79 -7.80 2.30 -3.36
C GLN A 79 -8.06 2.20 -4.88
N GLY A 80 -8.00 3.32 -5.62
CA GLY A 80 -8.17 3.35 -7.08
C GLY A 80 -6.89 3.11 -7.92
N ALA A 81 -5.69 3.17 -7.34
CA ALA A 81 -4.46 2.91 -8.11
C ALA A 81 -4.36 1.44 -8.52
N LYS A 82 -4.84 0.51 -7.67
CA LYS A 82 -4.95 -0.91 -8.04
C LYS A 82 -5.84 -1.12 -9.27
N GLN A 83 -6.90 -0.31 -9.40
CA GLN A 83 -7.84 -0.37 -10.52
C GLN A 83 -7.26 0.25 -11.80
N MET A 84 -6.34 1.23 -11.70
CA MET A 84 -5.61 1.79 -12.84
C MET A 84 -4.43 0.92 -13.32
N LEU A 85 -3.77 0.19 -12.42
CA LEU A 85 -2.63 -0.67 -12.78
C LEU A 85 -3.04 -2.03 -13.38
N GLY A 86 -4.33 -2.28 -13.56
CA GLY A 86 -4.86 -3.58 -13.96
C GLY A 86 -4.73 -4.55 -12.79
N GLU A 87 -5.85 -4.96 -12.23
CA GLU A 87 -5.86 -5.97 -11.19
C GLU A 87 -5.48 -7.31 -11.83
N GLN A 88 -4.23 -7.73 -11.60
CA GLN A 88 -3.70 -8.95 -12.21
C GLN A 88 -4.42 -10.18 -11.67
N PRO A 89 -4.59 -11.24 -12.49
CA PRO A 89 -5.12 -12.51 -12.02
C PRO A 89 -4.23 -13.02 -10.88
N THR A 90 -4.87 -13.33 -9.75
CA THR A 90 -4.18 -13.78 -8.54
C THR A 90 -4.40 -15.28 -8.35
N SER A 91 -3.33 -16.01 -8.04
CA SER A 91 -3.45 -17.38 -7.51
C SER A 91 -3.69 -17.29 -6.01
N THR A 92 -4.87 -17.73 -5.56
CA THR A 92 -5.33 -17.62 -4.17
C THR A 92 -5.46 -19.01 -3.56
N ALA A 93 -4.74 -19.28 -2.47
CA ALA A 93 -4.91 -20.47 -1.67
C ALA A 93 -5.79 -20.16 -0.45
N VAL A 94 -6.92 -20.83 -0.35
CA VAL A 94 -7.85 -20.75 0.78
C VAL A 94 -7.64 -22.00 1.63
N LEU A 95 -7.20 -21.84 2.86
CA LEU A 95 -7.13 -22.93 3.81
C LEU A 95 -8.39 -22.92 4.66
N LEU A 96 -9.20 -23.95 4.51
CA LEU A 96 -10.48 -24.12 5.21
C LEU A 96 -10.30 -25.15 6.32
N ASP A 97 -10.52 -24.72 7.56
CA ASP A 97 -10.54 -25.63 8.70
C ASP A 97 -11.86 -26.43 8.69
N ASN A 98 -11.74 -27.77 8.60
CA ASN A 98 -12.85 -28.71 8.72
C ASN A 98 -12.59 -29.74 9.84
N SER A 99 -11.83 -29.37 10.87
CA SER A 99 -11.62 -30.22 12.04
C SER A 99 -12.90 -30.43 12.86
N TYR A 100 -12.91 -31.44 13.73
CA TYR A 100 -14.08 -31.81 14.54
C TYR A 100 -14.65 -30.65 15.36
N SER A 101 -13.82 -29.71 15.82
CA SER A 101 -14.26 -28.52 16.57
C SER A 101 -15.13 -27.57 15.74
N MET A 102 -15.08 -27.65 14.41
CA MET A 102 -15.87 -26.82 13.50
C MET A 102 -17.33 -27.27 13.39
N GLU A 103 -17.65 -28.47 13.88
CA GLU A 103 -19.04 -28.92 14.07
C GLU A 103 -19.72 -28.21 15.25
N ALA A 104 -18.95 -27.57 16.14
CA ALA A 104 -19.51 -26.77 17.22
C ALA A 104 -20.36 -25.62 16.65
N GLY A 105 -21.54 -25.46 17.21
CA GLY A 105 -22.53 -24.52 16.70
C GLY A 105 -23.73 -24.41 17.64
N ARG A 106 -24.49 -23.33 17.50
CA ARG A 106 -25.74 -23.12 18.23
C ARG A 106 -26.86 -22.84 17.23
N ALA A 107 -28.08 -23.27 17.56
CA ALA A 107 -29.26 -23.06 16.73
C ALA A 107 -29.16 -23.62 15.29
N GLY A 108 -28.49 -24.77 15.11
CA GLY A 108 -28.39 -25.45 13.82
C GLY A 108 -27.38 -24.86 12.83
N ILE A 109 -26.67 -23.79 13.21
CA ILE A 109 -25.58 -23.20 12.44
C ILE A 109 -24.26 -23.67 13.05
N THR A 110 -23.45 -24.36 12.24
CA THR A 110 -22.10 -24.82 12.64
C THR A 110 -21.06 -23.79 12.25
N ASN A 111 -19.96 -23.70 13.00
CA ASN A 111 -18.82 -22.87 12.63
C ASN A 111 -18.30 -23.20 11.22
N PHE A 112 -18.37 -24.47 10.84
CA PHE A 112 -18.04 -24.92 9.49
C PHE A 112 -18.96 -24.32 8.42
N SER A 113 -20.28 -24.26 8.65
CA SER A 113 -21.21 -23.65 7.69
C SER A 113 -20.90 -22.18 7.44
N ILE A 114 -20.55 -21.43 8.50
CA ILE A 114 -20.15 -20.02 8.41
C ILE A 114 -18.84 -19.88 7.62
N ALA A 115 -17.84 -20.71 7.94
CA ALA A 115 -16.55 -20.69 7.26
C ALA A 115 -16.67 -21.07 5.77
N ARG A 116 -17.52 -22.04 5.44
CA ARG A 116 -17.82 -22.43 4.06
C ARG A 116 -18.49 -21.31 3.29
N ASP A 117 -19.52 -20.69 3.86
CA ASP A 117 -20.26 -19.62 3.18
C ASP A 117 -19.36 -18.39 2.96
N GLU A 118 -18.48 -18.08 3.91
CA GLU A 118 -17.45 -17.05 3.76
C GLU A 118 -16.41 -17.43 2.70
N ALA A 119 -15.95 -18.67 2.67
CA ALA A 119 -15.03 -19.16 1.64
C ALA A 119 -15.66 -19.09 0.23
N GLN A 120 -16.96 -19.40 0.09
CA GLN A 120 -17.69 -19.25 -1.16
C GLN A 120 -17.79 -17.77 -1.58
N ARG A 121 -18.04 -16.86 -0.62
CA ARG A 121 -18.02 -15.42 -0.90
C ARG A 121 -16.65 -14.96 -1.39
N LEU A 122 -15.58 -15.34 -0.69
CA LEU A 122 -14.22 -15.00 -1.07
C LEU A 122 -13.89 -15.51 -2.47
N VAL A 123 -14.24 -16.77 -2.78
CA VAL A 123 -14.06 -17.39 -4.11
C VAL A 123 -14.87 -16.68 -5.20
N GLY A 124 -16.11 -16.29 -4.89
CA GLY A 124 -16.99 -15.57 -5.80
C GLY A 124 -16.57 -14.11 -6.06
N GLU A 125 -15.83 -13.50 -5.14
CA GLU A 125 -15.25 -12.16 -5.30
C GLU A 125 -13.93 -12.16 -6.10
N LEU A 126 -13.35 -13.33 -6.42
CA LEU A 126 -12.17 -13.40 -7.29
C LEU A 126 -12.49 -12.91 -8.70
N LYS A 127 -11.49 -12.29 -9.32
CA LYS A 127 -11.60 -11.74 -10.67
C LYS A 127 -11.61 -12.86 -11.71
N PRO A 128 -12.29 -12.66 -12.85
CA PRO A 128 -12.20 -13.58 -14.00
C PRO A 128 -10.75 -13.84 -14.39
N GLY A 129 -10.36 -15.12 -14.51
CA GLY A 129 -9.00 -15.54 -14.82
C GLY A 129 -8.08 -15.74 -13.61
N SER A 130 -8.55 -15.43 -12.40
CA SER A 130 -7.88 -15.81 -11.16
C SER A 130 -8.00 -17.31 -10.91
N GLU A 131 -7.08 -17.85 -10.12
CA GLU A 131 -7.00 -19.27 -9.81
C GLU A 131 -7.20 -19.46 -8.32
N ALA A 132 -8.07 -20.40 -7.92
CA ALA A 132 -8.35 -20.71 -6.54
C ALA A 132 -7.97 -22.15 -6.21
N TYR A 133 -7.27 -22.33 -5.09
CA TYR A 133 -6.99 -23.62 -4.49
C TYR A 133 -7.57 -23.66 -3.09
N VAL A 134 -8.41 -24.64 -2.79
CA VAL A 134 -9.01 -24.80 -1.46
C VAL A 134 -8.40 -26.03 -0.81
N PHE A 135 -7.82 -25.86 0.39
CA PHE A 135 -7.24 -26.94 1.18
C PHE A 135 -8.07 -27.21 2.43
N LEU A 136 -8.43 -28.47 2.67
CA LEU A 136 -9.17 -28.89 3.86
C LEU A 136 -8.20 -29.36 4.94
N MET A 137 -8.11 -28.61 6.04
CA MET A 137 -7.08 -28.86 7.06
C MET A 137 -7.31 -30.14 7.86
N GLY A 138 -8.55 -30.53 8.15
CA GLY A 138 -8.89 -31.69 8.97
C GLY A 138 -8.52 -33.03 8.32
N GLU A 139 -8.51 -33.09 7.00
CA GLU A 139 -8.16 -34.29 6.22
C GLU A 139 -6.75 -34.19 5.61
N GLY A 140 -6.17 -32.99 5.55
CA GLY A 140 -4.86 -32.76 4.95
C GLY A 140 -4.84 -32.93 3.44
N GLN A 141 -5.99 -32.74 2.77
CA GLN A 141 -6.15 -32.89 1.33
C GLN A 141 -6.77 -31.65 0.69
N GLY A 142 -6.37 -31.37 -0.55
CA GLY A 142 -7.02 -30.35 -1.37
C GLY A 142 -8.45 -30.76 -1.71
N LEU A 143 -9.36 -29.77 -1.78
CA LEU A 143 -10.71 -30.00 -2.30
C LEU A 143 -10.69 -30.43 -3.77
N LEU A 144 -9.70 -29.95 -4.51
CA LEU A 144 -9.34 -30.37 -5.85
C LEU A 144 -7.85 -30.73 -5.83
N ASP A 145 -7.44 -31.64 -6.71
CA ASP A 145 -6.02 -32.03 -6.85
C ASP A 145 -5.14 -30.90 -7.40
N HIS A 146 -5.74 -29.89 -8.00
CA HIS A 146 -5.08 -28.76 -8.62
C HIS A 146 -5.83 -27.45 -8.36
N ALA A 147 -5.10 -26.35 -8.46
CA ALA A 147 -5.69 -25.03 -8.43
C ALA A 147 -6.51 -24.82 -9.72
N SER A 148 -7.75 -24.35 -9.58
CA SER A 148 -8.70 -24.23 -10.70
C SER A 148 -9.05 -22.78 -10.99
N ARG A 149 -9.12 -22.45 -12.27
CA ARG A 149 -9.63 -21.16 -12.77
C ARG A 149 -11.16 -21.15 -12.90
N ASP A 150 -11.79 -22.32 -12.83
CA ASP A 150 -13.25 -22.43 -12.79
C ASP A 150 -13.74 -22.22 -11.35
N LEU A 151 -13.96 -20.94 -11.02
CA LEU A 151 -14.46 -20.52 -9.71
C LEU A 151 -15.86 -21.11 -9.41
N SER A 152 -16.66 -21.42 -10.44
CA SER A 152 -17.98 -22.02 -10.26
C SER A 152 -17.86 -23.46 -9.80
N ALA A 153 -16.93 -24.23 -10.40
CA ALA A 153 -16.63 -25.59 -9.97
C ALA A 153 -16.09 -25.63 -8.54
N VAL A 154 -15.21 -24.70 -8.15
CA VAL A 154 -14.68 -24.58 -6.78
C VAL A 154 -15.80 -24.27 -5.78
N THR A 155 -16.70 -23.33 -6.12
CA THR A 155 -17.82 -22.94 -5.26
C THR A 155 -18.83 -24.09 -5.08
N GLN A 156 -19.10 -24.85 -6.16
CA GLN A 156 -19.96 -26.03 -6.11
C GLN A 156 -19.34 -27.17 -5.30
N ALA A 157 -18.03 -27.39 -5.43
CA ALA A 157 -17.30 -28.37 -4.63
C ALA A 157 -17.35 -28.00 -3.15
N LEU A 158 -17.12 -26.73 -2.80
CA LEU A 158 -17.23 -26.20 -1.43
C LEU A 158 -18.61 -26.48 -0.81
N GLY A 159 -19.68 -26.39 -1.60
CA GLY A 159 -21.05 -26.65 -1.14
C GLY A 159 -21.31 -28.09 -0.70
N LYS A 160 -20.49 -29.05 -1.17
CA LYS A 160 -20.63 -30.48 -0.86
C LYS A 160 -19.79 -30.93 0.33
N VAL A 161 -18.88 -30.09 0.83
CA VAL A 161 -18.00 -30.42 1.96
C VAL A 161 -18.75 -30.23 3.28
N GLY A 162 -18.47 -31.10 4.24
CA GLY A 162 -18.91 -30.99 5.63
C GLY A 162 -17.73 -30.91 6.60
N ALA A 163 -18.04 -30.69 7.89
CA ALA A 163 -17.03 -30.82 8.94
C ALA A 163 -16.52 -32.26 8.98
N GLY A 164 -15.20 -32.43 9.03
CA GLY A 164 -14.55 -33.73 9.17
C GLY A 164 -14.35 -34.10 10.64
N TYR A 165 -14.02 -35.37 10.87
CA TYR A 165 -13.76 -35.91 12.22
C TYR A 165 -12.26 -35.84 12.61
N GLY A 166 -11.43 -35.23 11.76
CA GLY A 166 -9.98 -35.13 11.94
C GLY A 166 -9.53 -33.92 12.77
N VAL A 167 -8.24 -33.89 13.09
CA VAL A 167 -7.56 -32.72 13.67
C VAL A 167 -7.04 -31.83 12.55
N ALA A 168 -7.08 -30.51 12.74
CA ALA A 168 -6.53 -29.59 11.76
C ALA A 168 -5.02 -29.84 11.58
N ARG A 169 -4.63 -30.20 10.36
CA ARG A 169 -3.26 -30.34 9.91
C ARG A 169 -3.02 -29.35 8.77
N VAL A 170 -2.01 -28.51 8.97
CA VAL A 170 -1.49 -27.63 7.93
C VAL A 170 -0.46 -28.44 7.13
N PRO A 171 -0.48 -28.39 5.79
CA PRO A 171 0.55 -29.00 4.97
C PRO A 171 1.91 -28.30 5.12
#